data_AF-A0A1V4XUF1-F1
#
_entry.id   AF-A0A1V4XUF1-F1
#
_cell.length_a   1.000
_cell.length_b   1.000
_cell.length_c   1.000
_cell.angle_alpha   90.00
_cell.angle_beta   90.00
_cell.angle_gamma   90.00
#
_symmetry.space_group_name_H-M   'P 1'
#
loop_
_entity.id
_entity.type
_entity.pdbx_description
1 polymer ?
#
loop_
_entity_poly.entity_id
_entity_poly.type
_entity_poly.pdbx_seq_one_letter_code
_entity_poly.pdbx_strand_id
1 'polypeptide(L)'
;MSTSFLHDALIYLAAAIIFVPIAKRIGMGSVLGYLIAGIMIGPFCFGFIGGEGKNLMHFAEFGVVMMLFLIGLELEPASFWRMRHLIVGTGSVQIGLTTLLFLTLLVLLGFSWQAALACGLALSMSSTAIVLQTLREKGLAETQSGRSSFAVLLFQDISVIPILAVLPLLAFSSAQAPTAEQGSFFQGLPGWAQTIALLCAVNLVVISGRFIAVPLLRFIARLRLRELLTASALFIVIGTATVMQLVGLSPALGTFLAGVVLANSEYRHQLESDIEPFKGILLGLFFISVGASINFNLIIANPLKILALVGGVIAGKFLVLLLTGRLARLTFDQALLFGFGLAQVGEFAFVLFSFMNQLHILSPEWTDTMVVVTAISMTATPLLLMTNERLILPRFGTHEKAPKAPDVIDRHYPVIIAGFGHFGSTIGRFLRANGVQATILDNDSDRVDLLRKMGFQVFYGDATRIDILKAAGADQASILVAAIGSPDINHNLVEKARTLFPHLTIMARAEHSTEAYDLMDMGIRHIYRETLDTSVRLGIDVLVKLGCRRYSATRAGWNFIRYDEAALLKLAPHRHDESAYIYSARDEIHNQELMLTSDRLSDPTRYDHAWDSDLLREEFEGNNLKEKTSAPK
;
A
#
# COMPACT_ATOMS: atom_id res chain seq x y z
N MET A 1 17.68 -9.26 -38.61
CA MET A 1 16.92 -8.74 -37.45
C MET A 1 15.88 -9.71 -36.87
N SER A 2 15.90 -11.02 -37.17
CA SER A 2 14.87 -11.98 -36.67
C SER A 2 15.37 -13.01 -35.65
N THR A 3 16.61 -13.50 -35.75
CA THR A 3 17.15 -14.51 -34.82
C THR A 3 17.67 -13.94 -33.50
N SER A 4 18.25 -12.74 -33.49
CA SER A 4 18.75 -12.09 -32.26
C SER A 4 17.61 -11.65 -31.32
N PHE A 5 16.49 -11.12 -31.85
CA PHE A 5 15.37 -10.67 -31.02
C PHE A 5 14.70 -11.81 -30.23
N LEU A 6 14.40 -12.93 -30.91
CA LEU A 6 13.81 -14.10 -30.25
C LEU A 6 14.77 -14.74 -29.24
N HIS A 7 16.07 -14.73 -29.54
CA HIS A 7 17.11 -15.20 -28.65
C HIS A 7 17.19 -14.35 -27.38
N ASP A 8 17.24 -13.02 -27.53
CA ASP A 8 17.26 -12.08 -26.40
C ASP A 8 15.99 -12.26 -25.55
N ALA A 9 14.80 -12.25 -26.17
CA ALA A 9 13.53 -12.45 -25.47
C ALA A 9 13.47 -13.77 -24.69
N LEU A 10 14.01 -14.86 -25.27
CA LEU A 10 14.11 -16.15 -24.59
C LEU A 10 15.02 -16.06 -23.35
N ILE A 11 16.17 -15.39 -23.46
CA ILE A 11 17.10 -15.19 -22.33
C ILE A 11 16.44 -14.36 -21.23
N TYR A 12 15.78 -13.25 -21.58
CA TYR A 12 15.04 -12.41 -20.63
C TYR A 12 13.99 -13.21 -19.86
N LEU A 13 13.15 -13.97 -20.57
CA LEU A 13 12.10 -14.80 -19.97
C LEU A 13 12.67 -15.94 -19.12
N ALA A 14 13.70 -16.64 -19.61
CA ALA A 14 14.35 -17.71 -18.85
C ALA A 14 14.97 -17.18 -17.55
N ALA A 15 15.64 -16.03 -17.60
CA ALA A 15 16.20 -15.38 -16.43
C ALA A 15 15.10 -15.01 -15.41
N ALA A 16 13.99 -14.43 -15.86
CA ALA A 16 12.85 -14.14 -15.00
C ALA A 16 12.29 -15.42 -14.32
N ILE A 17 12.08 -16.50 -15.09
CA ILE A 17 11.55 -17.78 -14.58
C ILE A 17 12.47 -18.41 -13.52
N ILE A 18 13.78 -18.21 -13.61
CA ILE A 18 14.75 -18.78 -12.67
C ILE A 18 14.94 -17.88 -11.44
N PHE A 19 15.30 -16.61 -11.66
CA PHE A 19 15.75 -15.73 -10.57
C PHE A 19 14.60 -15.19 -9.71
N VAL A 20 13.41 -14.98 -10.28
CA VAL A 20 12.26 -14.44 -9.51
C VAL A 20 11.78 -15.44 -8.43
N PRO A 21 11.56 -16.73 -8.72
CA PRO A 21 11.21 -17.70 -7.68
C PRO A 21 12.30 -17.86 -6.61
N ILE A 22 13.58 -17.79 -7.00
CA ILE A 22 14.71 -17.85 -6.06
C ILE A 22 14.66 -16.66 -5.10
N ALA A 23 14.50 -15.43 -5.63
CA ALA A 23 14.39 -14.23 -4.81
C ALA A 23 13.20 -14.32 -3.83
N LYS A 24 12.03 -14.76 -4.33
CA LYS A 24 10.83 -14.94 -3.50
C LYS A 24 11.05 -15.97 -2.39
N ARG A 25 11.77 -17.06 -2.66
CA ARG A 25 12.08 -18.11 -1.67
C ARG A 25 13.02 -17.61 -0.56
N ILE A 26 13.89 -16.64 -0.85
CA ILE A 26 14.79 -16.02 0.13
C ILE A 26 14.08 -14.88 0.90
N GLY A 27 12.79 -14.64 0.64
CA GLY A 27 12.02 -13.58 1.28
C GLY A 27 12.26 -12.19 0.68
N MET A 28 12.80 -12.12 -0.55
CA MET A 28 12.92 -10.87 -1.31
C MET A 28 11.71 -10.69 -2.23
N GLY A 29 11.32 -9.44 -2.49
CA GLY A 29 10.26 -9.11 -3.46
C GLY A 29 10.63 -9.51 -4.90
N SER A 30 9.63 -9.66 -5.77
CA SER A 30 9.82 -10.03 -7.18
C SER A 30 10.67 -9.02 -7.96
N VAL A 31 10.57 -7.73 -7.62
CA VAL A 31 11.36 -6.63 -8.17
C VAL A 31 12.87 -6.89 -8.05
N LEU A 32 13.32 -7.35 -6.87
CA LEU A 32 14.71 -7.71 -6.63
C LEU A 32 15.13 -8.91 -7.48
N GLY A 33 14.24 -9.89 -7.67
CA GLY A 33 14.49 -11.03 -8.55
C GLY A 33 14.73 -10.63 -10.00
N TYR A 34 13.92 -9.70 -10.53
CA TYR A 34 14.12 -9.15 -11.88
C TYR A 34 15.43 -8.35 -12.01
N LEU A 35 15.76 -7.54 -11.00
CA LEU A 35 17.01 -6.79 -10.99
C LEU A 35 18.24 -7.71 -10.99
N ILE A 36 18.23 -8.75 -10.16
CA ILE A 36 19.28 -9.78 -10.11
C ILE A 36 19.35 -10.52 -11.45
N ALA A 37 18.22 -10.88 -12.05
CA ALA A 37 18.19 -11.50 -13.38
C ALA A 37 18.93 -10.63 -14.42
N GLY A 38 18.65 -9.33 -14.44
CA GLY A 38 19.31 -8.35 -15.31
C GLY A 38 20.81 -8.27 -15.10
N ILE A 39 21.22 -8.16 -13.83
CA ILE A 39 22.63 -8.18 -13.43
C ILE A 39 23.34 -9.41 -14.00
N MET A 40 22.75 -10.60 -13.82
CA MET A 40 23.38 -11.86 -14.19
C MET A 40 23.49 -12.03 -15.72
N ILE A 41 22.44 -11.71 -16.47
CA ILE A 41 22.43 -11.84 -17.94
C ILE A 41 23.10 -10.68 -18.67
N GLY A 42 23.34 -9.57 -17.96
CA GLY A 42 23.90 -8.36 -18.52
C GLY A 42 25.35 -8.50 -19.01
N PRO A 43 25.84 -7.49 -19.75
CA PRO A 43 27.15 -7.50 -20.41
C PRO A 43 28.33 -7.66 -19.45
N PHE A 44 28.14 -7.31 -18.17
CA PHE A 44 29.19 -7.30 -17.16
C PHE A 44 29.28 -8.59 -16.32
N CYS A 45 28.35 -9.54 -16.47
CA CYS A 45 28.39 -10.84 -15.79
C CYS A 45 28.52 -11.99 -16.78
N PHE A 46 27.40 -12.60 -17.22
CA PHE A 46 27.45 -13.68 -18.21
C PHE A 46 27.59 -13.18 -19.65
N GLY A 47 27.29 -11.91 -19.91
CA GLY A 47 27.40 -11.34 -21.25
C GLY A 47 26.43 -11.91 -22.27
N PHE A 48 25.35 -12.58 -21.81
CA PHE A 48 24.34 -13.17 -22.70
C PHE A 48 23.59 -12.12 -23.52
N ILE A 49 23.48 -10.90 -23.00
CA ILE A 49 22.86 -9.76 -23.67
C ILE A 49 23.82 -8.57 -23.66
N GLY A 50 23.88 -7.80 -24.75
CA GLY A 50 24.63 -6.55 -24.84
C GLY A 50 26.02 -6.62 -25.49
N GLY A 51 26.43 -7.80 -26.01
CA GLY A 51 27.72 -8.00 -26.69
C GLY A 51 27.85 -7.34 -28.07
N GLU A 52 26.75 -6.91 -28.69
CA GLU A 52 26.75 -6.13 -29.94
C GLU A 52 25.80 -4.94 -29.79
N GLY A 53 26.40 -3.74 -29.67
CA GLY A 53 25.71 -2.51 -29.29
C GLY A 53 24.57 -2.13 -30.24
N LYS A 54 23.33 -2.17 -29.73
CA LYS A 54 22.18 -1.28 -30.03
C LYS A 54 20.84 -1.85 -29.56
N ASN A 55 20.69 -3.18 -29.42
CA ASN A 55 19.39 -3.78 -29.09
C ASN A 55 19.00 -3.67 -27.61
N LEU A 56 19.98 -3.64 -26.68
CA LEU A 56 19.72 -3.51 -25.24
C LEU A 56 19.03 -2.18 -24.88
N MET A 57 19.44 -1.07 -25.50
CA MET A 57 18.82 0.25 -25.26
C MET A 57 17.36 0.31 -25.68
N HIS A 58 16.99 -0.26 -26.83
CA HIS A 58 15.61 -0.22 -27.32
C HIS A 58 14.66 -1.04 -26.43
N PHE A 59 15.11 -2.20 -25.91
CA PHE A 59 14.34 -2.99 -24.96
C PHE A 59 14.20 -2.29 -23.60
N ALA A 60 15.28 -1.66 -23.12
CA ALA A 60 15.26 -0.89 -21.89
C ALA A 60 14.32 0.31 -21.98
N GLU A 61 14.38 1.07 -23.07
CA GLU A 61 13.49 2.19 -23.35
C GLU A 61 12.03 1.76 -23.43
N PHE A 62 11.74 0.64 -24.10
CA PHE A 62 10.38 0.09 -24.15
C PHE A 62 9.86 -0.30 -22.76
N GLY A 63 10.69 -0.96 -21.95
CA GLY A 63 10.37 -1.28 -20.55
C GLY A 63 10.05 -0.03 -19.71
N VAL A 64 10.87 1.02 -19.82
CA VAL A 64 10.66 2.31 -19.13
C VAL A 64 9.35 2.96 -19.57
N VAL A 65 9.09 3.01 -20.88
CA VAL A 65 7.90 3.63 -21.48
C VAL A 65 6.62 2.95 -21.00
N MET A 66 6.62 1.61 -21.00
CA MET A 66 5.49 0.81 -20.53
C MET A 66 5.30 0.90 -19.02
N MET A 67 6.39 0.88 -18.24
CA MET A 67 6.32 1.07 -16.78
C MET A 67 5.73 2.44 -16.43
N LEU A 68 6.18 3.50 -17.08
CA LEU A 68 5.67 4.84 -16.85
C LEU A 68 4.20 4.99 -17.20
N PHE A 69 3.75 4.31 -18.26
CA PHE A 69 2.32 4.24 -18.56
C PHE A 69 1.53 3.55 -17.44
N LEU A 70 1.97 2.37 -17.00
CA LEU A 70 1.33 1.61 -15.93
C LEU A 70 1.23 2.43 -14.65
N ILE A 71 2.34 3.06 -14.26
CA ILE A 71 2.37 3.94 -13.11
C ILE A 71 1.40 5.11 -13.29
N GLY A 72 1.41 5.76 -14.46
CA GLY A 72 0.49 6.84 -14.76
C GLY A 72 -0.97 6.41 -14.61
N LEU A 73 -1.29 5.17 -14.99
CA LEU A 73 -2.63 4.57 -14.87
C LEU A 73 -3.00 4.23 -13.42
N GLU A 74 -2.03 3.84 -12.59
CA GLU A 74 -2.21 3.57 -11.16
C GLU A 74 -2.45 4.84 -10.34
N LEU A 75 -1.86 5.97 -10.77
CA LEU A 75 -2.06 7.25 -10.10
C LEU A 75 -3.52 7.69 -10.22
N GLU A 76 -4.19 7.84 -9.07
CA GLU A 76 -5.56 8.35 -9.01
C GLU A 76 -5.59 9.75 -8.34
N PRO A 77 -5.42 10.84 -9.11
CA PRO A 77 -5.41 12.21 -8.57
C PRO A 77 -6.67 12.55 -7.76
N ALA A 78 -7.81 11.96 -8.10
CA ALA A 78 -9.08 12.16 -7.39
C ALA A 78 -9.04 11.59 -5.96
N SER A 79 -8.50 10.38 -5.78
CA SER A 79 -8.36 9.76 -4.46
C SER A 79 -7.38 10.52 -3.56
N PHE A 80 -6.33 11.12 -4.14
CA PHE A 80 -5.46 12.05 -3.42
C PHE A 80 -6.21 13.26 -2.86
N TRP A 81 -7.05 13.90 -3.67
CA TRP A 81 -7.77 15.11 -3.24
C TRP A 81 -8.68 14.86 -2.03
N ARG A 82 -9.22 13.63 -1.93
CA ARG A 82 -10.00 13.15 -0.78
C ARG A 82 -9.14 12.95 0.47
N MET A 83 -7.89 12.51 0.32
CA MET A 83 -6.96 12.22 1.41
C MET A 83 -5.93 13.34 1.68
N ARG A 84 -6.08 14.51 1.04
CA ARG A 84 -5.11 15.62 1.08
C ARG A 84 -4.68 16.04 2.50
N HIS A 85 -5.59 15.99 3.48
CA HIS A 85 -5.29 16.37 4.86
C HIS A 85 -4.37 15.35 5.58
N LEU A 86 -4.38 14.09 5.13
CA LEU A 86 -3.49 13.04 5.63
C LEU A 86 -2.12 13.08 4.91
N ILE A 87 -2.13 13.37 3.60
CA ILE A 87 -0.98 13.18 2.70
C ILE A 87 -0.09 14.43 2.59
N VAL A 88 -0.68 15.63 2.53
CA VAL A 88 0.06 16.88 2.26
C VAL A 88 0.94 17.30 3.44
N GLY A 89 0.77 16.70 4.63
CA GLY A 89 1.61 16.99 5.80
C GLY A 89 2.99 16.32 5.74
N THR A 90 3.06 15.06 6.15
CA THR A 90 4.34 14.33 6.33
C THR A 90 5.08 14.10 5.02
N GLY A 91 4.37 13.83 3.92
CA GLY A 91 4.95 13.62 2.59
C GLY A 91 5.68 14.84 2.04
N SER A 92 5.05 16.02 2.10
CA SER A 92 5.64 17.26 1.58
C SER A 92 6.87 17.68 2.37
N VAL A 93 6.80 17.55 3.70
CA VAL A 93 7.92 17.83 4.60
C VAL A 93 9.07 16.86 4.32
N GLN A 94 8.79 15.57 4.13
CA GLN A 94 9.82 14.58 3.81
C GLN A 94 10.51 14.88 2.48
N ILE A 95 9.75 15.08 1.40
CA ILE A 95 10.33 15.38 0.07
C ILE A 95 11.11 16.70 0.11
N GLY A 96 10.53 17.74 0.71
CA GLY A 96 11.15 19.06 0.80
C GLY A 96 12.46 19.05 1.58
N LEU A 97 12.48 18.44 2.77
CA LEU A 97 13.69 18.33 3.59
C LEU A 97 14.76 17.45 2.94
N THR A 98 14.35 16.33 2.33
CA THR A 98 15.29 15.42 1.66
C THR A 98 15.91 16.08 0.43
N THR A 99 15.09 16.75 -0.38
CA THR A 99 15.55 17.51 -1.54
C THR A 99 16.50 18.63 -1.12
N LEU A 100 16.17 19.40 -0.08
CA LEU A 100 17.03 20.48 0.42
C LEU A 100 18.38 19.96 0.94
N LEU A 101 18.36 18.85 1.68
CA LEU A 101 19.56 18.19 2.18
C LEU A 101 20.48 17.78 1.03
N PHE A 102 19.98 17.00 0.06
CA PHE A 102 20.79 16.53 -1.05
C PHE A 102 21.17 17.63 -2.03
N LEU A 103 20.33 18.64 -2.25
CA LEU A 103 20.68 19.82 -3.03
C LEU A 103 21.91 20.49 -2.41
N THR A 104 21.90 20.73 -1.10
CA THR A 104 23.01 21.38 -0.41
C THR A 104 24.28 20.52 -0.47
N LEU A 105 24.17 19.23 -0.18
CA LEU A 105 25.30 18.30 -0.22
C LEU A 105 25.91 18.18 -1.63
N LEU A 106 25.09 18.08 -2.68
CA LEU A 106 25.56 17.93 -4.05
C LEU A 106 26.17 19.23 -4.60
N VAL A 107 25.62 20.40 -4.26
CA VAL A 107 26.26 21.69 -4.59
C VAL A 107 27.64 21.80 -3.93
N LEU A 108 27.77 21.37 -2.67
CA LEU A 108 29.09 21.31 -1.99
C LEU A 108 30.06 20.31 -2.63
N LEU A 109 29.54 19.27 -3.27
CA LEU A 109 30.32 18.30 -4.06
C LEU A 109 30.65 18.79 -5.49
N GLY A 110 30.27 20.03 -5.83
CA GLY A 110 30.61 20.67 -7.10
C GLY A 110 29.59 20.46 -8.22
N PHE A 111 28.39 19.93 -7.92
CA PHE A 111 27.32 19.84 -8.91
C PHE A 111 26.73 21.23 -9.17
N SER A 112 26.21 21.45 -10.38
CA SER A 112 25.36 22.61 -10.64
C SER A 112 24.11 22.55 -9.75
N TRP A 113 23.56 23.71 -9.40
CA TRP A 113 22.36 23.75 -8.55
C TRP A 113 21.16 23.05 -9.23
N GLN A 114 21.10 23.04 -10.58
CA GLN A 114 20.11 22.31 -11.36
C GLN A 114 20.27 20.79 -11.20
N ALA A 115 21.49 20.28 -11.39
CA ALA A 115 21.77 18.86 -11.23
C ALA A 115 21.56 18.41 -9.78
N ALA A 116 21.97 19.23 -8.81
CA ALA A 116 21.78 18.99 -7.39
C ALA A 116 20.30 18.97 -6.99
N LEU A 117 19.49 19.91 -7.49
CA LEU A 117 18.04 19.94 -7.26
C LEU A 117 17.35 18.72 -7.88
N ALA A 118 17.67 18.42 -9.15
CA ALA A 118 17.10 17.28 -9.87
C ALA A 118 17.47 15.93 -9.21
N CYS A 119 18.72 15.76 -8.81
CA CYS A 119 19.18 14.59 -8.05
C CYS A 119 18.54 14.54 -6.65
N GLY A 120 18.39 15.67 -5.96
CA GLY A 120 17.74 15.72 -4.65
C GLY A 120 16.28 15.28 -4.71
N LEU A 121 15.54 15.69 -5.75
CA LEU A 121 14.19 15.23 -6.02
C LEU A 121 14.15 13.72 -6.30
N ALA A 122 15.07 13.21 -7.14
CA ALA A 122 15.13 11.78 -7.44
C ALA A 122 15.49 10.92 -6.21
N LEU A 123 16.47 11.33 -5.41
CA LEU A 123 16.88 10.64 -4.20
C LEU A 123 15.81 10.71 -3.10
N SER A 124 14.93 11.73 -3.12
CA SER A 124 13.84 11.84 -2.13
C SER A 124 12.84 10.68 -2.19
N MET A 125 12.69 10.06 -3.36
CA MET A 125 11.75 8.98 -3.65
C MET A 125 12.13 7.69 -2.92
N SER A 126 11.17 7.01 -2.33
CA SER A 126 11.33 5.71 -1.64
C SER A 126 10.56 4.62 -2.39
N SER A 127 10.85 3.34 -2.12
CA SER A 127 10.20 2.24 -2.85
C SER A 127 8.86 1.85 -2.23
N THR A 128 7.76 2.10 -2.94
CA THR A 128 6.39 1.86 -2.43
C THR A 128 6.12 0.36 -2.26
N ALA A 129 6.40 -0.43 -3.28
CA ALA A 129 6.10 -1.87 -3.28
C ALA A 129 6.82 -2.61 -2.14
N ILE A 130 8.11 -2.35 -1.95
CA ILE A 130 8.93 -3.05 -0.94
C ILE A 130 8.45 -2.72 0.48
N VAL A 131 8.16 -1.45 0.76
CA VAL A 131 7.80 -0.99 2.11
C VAL A 131 6.42 -1.47 2.50
N LEU A 132 5.41 -1.24 1.64
CA LEU A 132 4.04 -1.61 1.97
C LEU A 132 3.87 -3.13 2.05
N GLN A 133 4.56 -3.88 1.19
CA GLN A 133 4.58 -5.35 1.29
C GLN A 133 5.19 -5.77 2.64
N THR A 134 6.36 -5.25 3.00
CA THR A 134 7.03 -5.61 4.26
C THR A 134 6.20 -5.25 5.48
N LEU A 135 5.54 -4.08 5.48
CA LEU A 135 4.65 -3.67 6.58
C LEU A 135 3.41 -4.56 6.68
N ARG A 136 2.82 -4.99 5.56
CA ARG A 136 1.68 -5.91 5.56
C ARG A 136 2.08 -7.30 6.05
N GLU A 137 3.17 -7.85 5.53
CA GLU A 137 3.71 -9.15 5.95
C GLU A 137 4.03 -9.21 7.44
N LYS A 138 4.43 -8.07 8.03
CA LYS A 138 4.72 -7.94 9.46
C LYS A 138 3.53 -7.48 10.31
N GLY A 139 2.37 -7.21 9.72
CA GLY A 139 1.20 -6.71 10.46
C GLY A 139 1.36 -5.31 11.02
N LEU A 140 2.27 -4.53 10.45
CA LEU A 140 2.62 -3.18 10.87
C LEU A 140 1.91 -2.11 10.02
N ALA A 141 1.19 -2.50 8.96
CA ALA A 141 0.49 -1.58 8.07
C ALA A 141 -0.50 -0.65 8.78
N GLU A 142 -1.21 -1.18 9.79
CA GLU A 142 -2.21 -0.43 10.57
C GLU A 142 -1.62 0.43 11.70
N THR A 143 -0.32 0.31 11.97
CA THR A 143 0.37 1.13 13.00
C THR A 143 0.46 2.59 12.56
N GLN A 144 0.70 3.51 13.49
CA GLN A 144 0.87 4.93 13.14
C GLN A 144 2.10 5.15 12.22
N SER A 145 3.19 4.39 12.40
CA SER A 145 4.30 4.33 11.42
C SER A 145 3.86 3.84 10.05
N GLY A 146 3.05 2.78 9.96
CA GLY A 146 2.60 2.22 8.68
C GLY A 146 1.72 3.18 7.90
N ARG A 147 0.75 3.82 8.58
CA ARG A 147 -0.10 4.88 8.01
C ARG A 147 0.72 6.10 7.56
N SER A 148 1.71 6.50 8.35
CA SER A 148 2.62 7.60 8.00
C SER A 148 3.50 7.25 6.80
N SER A 149 4.02 6.02 6.73
CA SER A 149 4.78 5.53 5.58
C SER A 149 3.94 5.51 4.31
N PHE A 150 2.71 5.00 4.39
CA PHE A 150 1.77 5.03 3.27
C PHE A 150 1.50 6.46 2.78
N ALA A 151 1.27 7.41 3.70
CA ALA A 151 1.05 8.81 3.33
C ALA A 151 2.26 9.44 2.62
N VAL A 152 3.49 9.17 3.09
CA VAL A 152 4.70 9.65 2.42
C VAL A 152 4.88 9.02 1.03
N LEU A 153 4.77 7.70 0.94
CA LEU A 153 4.92 6.98 -0.33
C LEU A 153 3.91 7.45 -1.37
N LEU A 154 2.64 7.58 -0.98
CA LEU A 154 1.60 8.08 -1.86
C LEU A 154 1.87 9.52 -2.31
N PHE A 155 2.38 10.38 -1.42
CA PHE A 155 2.78 11.74 -1.81
C PHE A 155 3.96 11.74 -2.79
N GLN A 156 4.93 10.85 -2.60
CA GLN A 156 6.07 10.67 -3.51
C GLN A 156 5.59 10.25 -4.89
N ASP A 157 4.78 9.19 -4.99
CA ASP A 157 4.28 8.67 -6.27
C ASP A 157 3.53 9.76 -7.06
N ILE A 158 2.75 10.59 -6.37
CA ILE A 158 2.04 11.72 -6.99
C ILE A 158 2.99 12.85 -7.37
N SER A 159 4.02 13.11 -6.57
CA SER A 159 5.01 14.16 -6.81
C SER A 159 5.88 13.88 -8.05
N VAL A 160 5.88 12.65 -8.56
CA VAL A 160 6.55 12.31 -9.83
C VAL A 160 6.02 13.17 -10.98
N ILE A 161 4.72 13.47 -11.03
CA ILE A 161 4.11 14.30 -12.07
C ILE A 161 4.76 15.71 -12.12
N PRO A 162 4.71 16.52 -11.04
CA PRO A 162 5.35 17.83 -11.05
C PRO A 162 6.88 17.74 -11.18
N ILE A 163 7.53 16.70 -10.63
CA ILE A 163 8.99 16.52 -10.79
C ILE A 163 9.36 16.36 -12.27
N LEU A 164 8.69 15.45 -13.00
CA LEU A 164 8.91 15.25 -14.42
C LEU A 164 8.62 16.50 -15.25
N ALA A 165 7.64 17.32 -14.85
CA ALA A 165 7.35 18.58 -15.51
C ALA A 165 8.42 19.66 -15.25
N VAL A 166 9.05 19.66 -14.08
CA VAL A 166 10.10 20.63 -13.71
C VAL A 166 11.44 20.29 -14.35
N LEU A 167 11.77 19.02 -14.55
CA LEU A 167 13.10 18.60 -15.06
C LEU A 167 13.49 19.28 -16.38
N PRO A 168 12.66 19.30 -17.44
CA PRO A 168 13.01 20.02 -18.67
C PRO A 168 13.29 21.51 -18.44
N LEU A 169 12.56 22.17 -17.52
CA LEU A 169 12.76 23.59 -17.20
C LEU A 169 14.14 23.85 -16.59
N LEU A 170 14.67 22.89 -15.83
CA LEU A 170 16.01 22.96 -15.26
C LEU A 170 17.09 22.83 -16.35
N ALA A 171 16.88 21.96 -17.34
CA ALA A 171 17.81 21.74 -18.45
C ALA A 171 18.01 22.97 -19.35
N PHE A 172 16.97 23.78 -19.57
CA PHE A 172 17.08 24.99 -20.40
C PHE A 172 17.94 26.09 -19.76
N SER A 173 18.15 26.04 -18.44
CA SER A 173 18.98 27.02 -17.72
C SER A 173 20.48 26.66 -17.69
N SER A 174 20.85 25.42 -18.05
CA SER A 174 22.24 25.03 -18.29
C SER A 174 22.63 25.39 -19.73
N ALA A 175 23.24 26.56 -19.89
CA ALA A 175 23.72 27.10 -21.16
C ALA A 175 24.90 26.27 -21.73
N GLN A 176 24.61 25.10 -22.29
CA GLN A 176 25.45 24.44 -23.29
C GLN A 176 24.55 24.08 -24.47
N ALA A 177 24.78 24.78 -25.58
CA ALA A 177 24.07 24.57 -26.82
C ALA A 177 24.17 23.09 -27.23
N PRO A 178 23.05 22.41 -27.54
CA PRO A 178 23.11 21.05 -28.04
C PRO A 178 23.82 21.06 -29.40
N THR A 179 24.83 20.20 -29.53
CA THR A 179 25.43 19.84 -30.82
C THR A 179 24.34 19.33 -31.76
N ALA A 180 24.38 19.86 -32.97
CA ALA A 180 23.37 19.76 -34.00
C ALA A 180 23.28 18.35 -34.61
N GLU A 181 22.46 17.44 -34.07
CA GLU A 181 22.14 16.20 -34.82
C GLU A 181 20.69 15.68 -34.70
N GLN A 182 19.78 16.32 -33.95
CA GLN A 182 18.37 15.90 -33.97
C GLN A 182 17.47 17.12 -34.14
N GLY A 183 16.81 17.21 -35.29
CA GLY A 183 15.95 18.32 -35.70
C GLY A 183 14.71 18.41 -34.81
N SER A 184 14.79 19.19 -33.74
CA SER A 184 13.60 19.61 -32.99
C SER A 184 12.99 20.81 -33.70
N PHE A 185 11.67 20.81 -33.91
CA PHE A 185 10.92 21.95 -34.48
C PHE A 185 11.16 23.28 -33.74
N PHE A 186 11.73 23.24 -32.53
CA PHE A 186 11.91 24.38 -31.63
C PHE A 186 13.35 24.90 -31.54
N GLN A 187 14.28 24.37 -32.35
CA GLN A 187 15.73 24.64 -32.26
C GLN A 187 16.18 26.08 -32.55
N GLY A 188 15.27 27.02 -32.85
CA GLY A 188 15.59 28.43 -33.08
C GLY A 188 14.86 29.44 -32.19
N LEU A 189 14.04 28.97 -31.24
CA LEU A 189 13.22 29.85 -30.39
C LEU A 189 13.99 30.34 -29.16
N PRO A 190 13.74 31.58 -28.67
CA PRO A 190 14.23 32.04 -27.38
C PRO A 190 13.86 31.06 -26.25
N GLY A 191 14.70 30.92 -25.21
CA GLY A 191 14.49 29.93 -24.14
C GLY A 191 13.13 30.01 -23.43
N TRP A 192 12.54 31.21 -23.34
CA TRP A 192 11.17 31.39 -22.82
C TRP A 192 10.10 30.84 -23.78
N ALA A 193 10.30 30.97 -25.09
CA ALA A 193 9.39 30.45 -26.12
C ALA A 193 9.49 28.93 -26.26
N GLN A 194 10.68 28.35 -26.05
CA GLN A 194 10.86 26.90 -25.93
C GLN A 194 10.16 26.34 -24.68
N THR A 195 10.25 27.06 -23.56
CA THR A 195 9.52 26.71 -22.32
C THR A 195 8.00 26.75 -22.53
N ILE A 196 7.48 27.76 -23.21
CA ILE A 196 6.06 27.84 -23.56
C ILE A 196 5.68 26.71 -24.53
N ALA A 197 6.50 26.41 -25.53
CA ALA A 197 6.25 25.32 -26.47
C ALA A 197 6.18 23.96 -25.77
N LEU A 198 7.09 23.71 -24.82
CA LEU A 198 7.07 22.53 -23.95
C LEU A 198 5.75 22.45 -23.15
N LEU A 199 5.38 23.53 -22.46
CA LEU A 199 4.14 23.57 -21.68
C LEU A 199 2.91 23.37 -22.57
N CYS A 200 2.91 23.95 -23.76
CA CYS A 200 1.86 23.75 -24.76
C CYS A 200 1.81 22.30 -25.24
N ALA A 201 2.94 21.63 -25.47
CA ALA A 201 2.97 20.24 -25.88
C ALA A 201 2.45 19.29 -24.79
N VAL A 202 2.86 19.51 -23.52
CA VAL A 202 2.33 18.77 -22.38
C VAL A 202 0.82 18.98 -22.24
N ASN A 203 0.36 20.23 -22.30
CA ASN A 203 -1.08 20.54 -22.26
C ASN A 203 -1.83 19.93 -23.44
N LEU A 204 -1.24 19.91 -24.64
CA LEU A 204 -1.84 19.30 -25.83
C LEU A 204 -2.05 17.80 -25.64
N VAL A 205 -1.10 17.08 -25.04
CA VAL A 205 -1.27 15.65 -24.70
C VAL A 205 -2.37 15.44 -23.67
N VAL A 206 -2.42 16.29 -22.64
CA VAL A 206 -3.45 16.19 -21.60
C VAL A 206 -4.84 16.44 -22.18
N ILE A 207 -4.97 17.47 -23.02
CA ILE A 207 -6.21 17.83 -23.72
C ILE A 207 -6.58 16.72 -24.71
N SER A 208 -5.65 16.25 -25.54
CA SER A 208 -5.93 15.20 -26.53
C SER A 208 -6.32 13.87 -25.88
N GLY A 209 -5.71 13.50 -24.76
CA GLY A 209 -6.14 12.33 -24.00
C GLY A 209 -7.60 12.47 -23.52
N ARG A 210 -8.00 13.65 -23.04
CA ARG A 210 -9.37 13.90 -22.56
C ARG A 210 -10.41 13.98 -23.69
N PHE A 211 -10.08 14.61 -24.81
CA PHE A 211 -11.04 14.90 -25.90
C PHE A 211 -10.97 13.93 -27.08
N ILE A 212 -9.89 13.15 -27.23
CA ILE A 212 -9.72 12.17 -28.31
C ILE A 212 -9.70 10.75 -27.72
N ALA A 213 -8.81 10.49 -26.76
CA ALA A 213 -8.62 9.12 -26.25
C ALA A 213 -9.84 8.62 -25.47
N VAL A 214 -10.42 9.44 -24.57
CA VAL A 214 -11.63 9.03 -23.82
C VAL A 214 -12.85 8.78 -24.74
N PRO A 215 -13.19 9.65 -25.72
CA PRO A 215 -14.25 9.34 -26.67
C PRO A 215 -13.98 8.12 -27.55
N LEU A 216 -12.73 7.90 -27.97
CA LEU A 216 -12.32 6.70 -28.70
C LEU A 216 -12.58 5.44 -27.87
N LEU A 217 -12.15 5.43 -26.61
CA LEU A 217 -12.43 4.33 -25.68
C LEU A 217 -13.94 4.13 -25.47
N ARG A 218 -14.72 5.19 -25.37
CA ARG A 218 -16.19 5.11 -25.28
C ARG A 218 -16.83 4.52 -26.53
N PHE A 219 -16.31 4.83 -27.72
CA PHE A 219 -16.76 4.22 -28.96
C PHE A 219 -16.47 2.72 -28.98
N ILE A 220 -15.27 2.34 -28.55
CA ILE A 220 -14.79 0.95 -28.58
C ILE A 220 -15.45 0.09 -27.50
N ALA A 221 -15.64 0.63 -26.29
CA ALA A 221 -16.35 -0.04 -25.22
C ALA A 221 -17.80 -0.40 -25.59
N ARG A 222 -18.45 0.39 -26.44
CA ARG A 222 -19.79 0.07 -26.97
C ARG A 222 -19.80 -1.18 -27.86
N LEU A 223 -18.68 -1.55 -28.46
CA LEU A 223 -18.54 -2.77 -29.27
C LEU A 223 -18.41 -4.04 -28.41
N ARG A 224 -18.15 -3.92 -27.10
CA ARG A 224 -18.01 -5.02 -26.13
C ARG A 224 -16.94 -6.07 -26.48
N LEU A 225 -15.94 -5.70 -27.27
CA LEU A 225 -14.78 -6.54 -27.58
C LEU A 225 -13.62 -6.15 -26.65
N ARG A 226 -13.25 -7.03 -25.71
CA ARG A 226 -12.18 -6.77 -24.73
C ARG A 226 -10.83 -6.55 -25.42
N GLU A 227 -10.54 -7.34 -26.44
CA GLU A 227 -9.27 -7.30 -27.19
C GLU A 227 -9.06 -5.92 -27.84
N LEU A 228 -10.15 -5.30 -28.32
CA LEU A 228 -10.12 -4.01 -28.99
C LEU A 228 -9.86 -2.87 -27.99
N LEU A 229 -10.30 -3.02 -26.73
CA LEU A 229 -10.03 -2.06 -25.66
C LEU A 229 -8.55 -2.10 -25.24
N THR A 230 -7.96 -3.29 -25.07
CA THR A 230 -6.52 -3.45 -24.82
C THR A 230 -5.68 -2.91 -25.98
N ALA A 231 -6.05 -3.21 -27.23
CA ALA A 231 -5.36 -2.70 -28.41
C ALA A 231 -5.41 -1.17 -28.49
N SER A 232 -6.52 -0.57 -28.07
CA SER A 232 -6.68 0.89 -28.02
C SER A 232 -5.80 1.54 -26.96
N ALA A 233 -5.67 0.90 -25.79
CA ALA A 233 -4.77 1.36 -24.74
C ALA A 233 -3.32 1.40 -25.26
N LEU A 234 -2.86 0.30 -25.87
CA LEU A 234 -1.53 0.22 -26.47
C LEU A 234 -1.34 1.24 -27.61
N PHE A 235 -2.37 1.44 -28.43
CA PHE A 235 -2.35 2.46 -29.47
C PHE A 235 -2.20 3.88 -28.89
N ILE A 236 -2.90 4.20 -27.80
CA ILE A 236 -2.77 5.50 -27.12
C ILE A 236 -1.36 5.66 -26.55
N VAL A 237 -0.80 4.62 -25.93
CA VAL A 237 0.57 4.64 -25.38
C VAL A 237 1.60 4.88 -26.47
N ILE A 238 1.59 4.07 -27.53
CA ILE A 238 2.55 4.20 -28.64
C ILE A 238 2.32 5.51 -29.40
N GLY A 239 1.07 5.92 -29.60
CA GLY A 239 0.72 7.17 -30.25
C GLY A 239 1.22 8.39 -29.49
N THR A 240 1.02 8.44 -28.17
CA THR A 240 1.51 9.54 -27.32
C THR A 240 3.04 9.55 -27.22
N ALA A 241 3.68 8.38 -27.12
CA ALA A 241 5.14 8.25 -27.20
C ALA A 241 5.70 8.85 -28.50
N THR A 242 5.08 8.50 -29.64
CA THR A 242 5.48 8.98 -30.97
C THR A 242 5.28 10.49 -31.09
N VAL A 243 4.15 11.03 -30.62
CA VAL A 243 3.89 12.48 -30.60
C VAL A 243 4.95 13.21 -29.77
N MET A 244 5.34 12.69 -28.61
CA MET A 244 6.40 13.30 -27.81
C MET A 244 7.75 13.29 -28.51
N GLN A 245 8.13 12.18 -29.17
CA GLN A 245 9.35 12.15 -29.99
C GLN A 245 9.34 13.22 -31.08
N LEU A 246 8.21 13.44 -31.75
CA LEU A 246 8.08 14.47 -32.78
C LEU A 246 8.26 15.90 -32.23
N VAL A 247 7.84 16.13 -30.98
CA VAL A 247 8.03 17.42 -30.28
C VAL A 247 9.47 17.57 -29.76
N GLY A 248 10.26 16.50 -29.77
CA GLY A 248 11.61 16.45 -29.19
C GLY A 248 11.60 16.21 -27.68
N LEU A 249 10.54 15.61 -27.16
CA LEU A 249 10.41 15.20 -25.75
C LEU A 249 10.57 13.69 -25.62
N SER A 250 10.92 13.25 -24.40
CA SER A 250 11.10 11.83 -24.12
C SER A 250 9.79 11.04 -24.30
N PRO A 251 9.81 9.89 -24.99
CA PRO A 251 8.67 8.97 -25.08
C PRO A 251 8.06 8.65 -23.71
N ALA A 252 8.93 8.47 -22.71
CA ALA A 252 8.61 8.19 -21.33
C ALA A 252 7.64 9.21 -20.70
N LEU A 253 7.88 10.50 -20.95
CA LEU A 253 7.01 11.57 -20.45
C LEU A 253 5.60 11.48 -21.07
N GLY A 254 5.53 11.16 -22.37
CA GLY A 254 4.28 11.04 -23.09
C GLY A 254 3.41 9.91 -22.59
N THR A 255 4.02 8.73 -22.38
CA THR A 255 3.28 7.55 -21.92
C THR A 255 2.87 7.64 -20.47
N PHE A 256 3.68 8.28 -19.63
CA PHE A 256 3.29 8.65 -18.27
C PHE A 256 2.06 9.57 -18.26
N LEU A 257 2.09 10.67 -19.04
CA LEU A 257 0.96 11.60 -19.16
C LEU A 257 -0.28 10.90 -19.73
N ALA A 258 -0.12 10.02 -20.71
CA ALA A 258 -1.21 9.21 -21.25
C ALA A 258 -1.85 8.35 -20.16
N GLY A 259 -1.05 7.67 -19.34
CA GLY A 259 -1.51 6.89 -18.18
C GLY A 259 -2.33 7.75 -17.23
N VAL A 260 -1.81 8.91 -16.82
CA VAL A 260 -2.49 9.83 -15.89
C VAL A 260 -3.83 10.33 -16.44
N VAL A 261 -3.89 10.64 -17.73
CA VAL A 261 -5.14 11.09 -18.36
C VAL A 261 -6.16 9.96 -18.41
N LEU A 262 -5.73 8.72 -18.71
CA LEU A 262 -6.60 7.55 -18.74
C LEU A 262 -7.03 7.09 -17.35
N ALA A 263 -6.21 7.31 -16.33
CA ALA A 263 -6.54 7.02 -14.93
C ALA A 263 -7.76 7.81 -14.45
N ASN A 264 -8.03 8.97 -15.04
CA ASN A 264 -9.19 9.80 -14.70
C ASN A 264 -10.44 9.50 -15.56
N SER A 265 -10.43 8.39 -16.31
CA SER A 265 -11.54 7.99 -17.19
C SER A 265 -12.46 6.95 -16.55
N GLU A 266 -13.70 6.86 -17.03
CA GLU A 266 -14.68 5.84 -16.62
C GLU A 266 -14.26 4.40 -16.95
N TYR A 267 -13.24 4.23 -17.81
CA TYR A 267 -12.70 2.95 -18.25
C TYR A 267 -11.42 2.53 -17.51
N ARG A 268 -10.95 3.30 -16.53
CA ARG A 268 -9.72 2.99 -15.78
C ARG A 268 -9.69 1.55 -15.30
N HIS A 269 -10.69 1.11 -14.54
CA HIS A 269 -10.69 -0.23 -13.95
C HIS A 269 -10.69 -1.34 -15.01
N GLN A 270 -11.33 -1.10 -16.15
CA GLN A 270 -11.34 -2.06 -17.24
C GLN A 270 -9.97 -2.11 -17.93
N LEU A 271 -9.37 -0.94 -18.22
CA LEU A 271 -8.01 -0.84 -18.74
C LEU A 271 -6.98 -1.48 -17.81
N GLU A 272 -7.07 -1.17 -16.51
CA GLU A 272 -6.23 -1.73 -15.46
C GLU A 272 -6.36 -3.26 -15.43
N SER A 273 -7.59 -3.79 -15.37
CA SER A 273 -7.83 -5.24 -15.39
C SER A 273 -7.35 -5.93 -16.66
N ASP A 274 -7.46 -5.27 -17.81
CA ASP A 274 -7.04 -5.84 -19.09
C ASP A 274 -5.51 -5.79 -19.27
N ILE A 275 -4.83 -4.86 -18.59
CA ILE A 275 -3.36 -4.70 -18.63
C ILE A 275 -2.67 -5.43 -17.47
N GLU A 276 -3.37 -5.71 -16.36
CA GLU A 276 -2.84 -6.41 -15.17
C GLU A 276 -2.04 -7.69 -15.51
N PRO A 277 -2.46 -8.56 -16.45
CA PRO A 277 -1.68 -9.74 -16.83
C PRO A 277 -0.30 -9.40 -17.44
N PHE A 278 -0.18 -8.24 -18.09
CA PHE A 278 1.06 -7.76 -18.71
C PHE A 278 1.92 -6.95 -17.74
N LYS A 279 1.31 -6.30 -16.76
CA LYS A 279 1.97 -5.43 -15.78
C LYS A 279 3.20 -6.08 -15.13
N GLY A 280 3.07 -7.31 -14.64
CA GLY A 280 4.17 -8.04 -14.01
C GLY A 280 5.33 -8.34 -14.97
N ILE A 281 5.03 -8.64 -16.24
CA ILE A 281 6.03 -8.92 -17.28
C ILE A 281 6.73 -7.62 -17.70
N LEU A 282 5.97 -6.53 -17.84
CA LEU A 282 6.49 -5.21 -18.24
C LEU A 282 7.38 -4.59 -17.15
N LEU A 283 6.97 -4.69 -15.88
CA LEU A 283 7.81 -4.35 -14.74
C LEU A 283 9.06 -5.22 -14.69
N GLY A 284 8.91 -6.52 -14.97
CA GLY A 284 10.04 -7.44 -15.09
C GLY A 284 11.04 -7.00 -16.15
N LEU A 285 10.55 -6.68 -17.35
CA LEU A 285 11.39 -6.20 -18.45
C LEU A 285 12.15 -4.93 -18.07
N PHE A 286 11.50 -3.97 -17.41
CA PHE A 286 12.15 -2.77 -16.91
C PHE A 286 13.28 -3.08 -15.92
N PHE A 287 12.99 -3.84 -14.85
CA PHE A 287 13.99 -4.12 -13.82
C PHE A 287 15.13 -5.01 -14.31
N ILE A 288 14.87 -5.95 -15.22
CA ILE A 288 15.93 -6.71 -15.88
C ILE A 288 16.79 -5.78 -16.74
N SER A 289 16.18 -4.84 -17.47
CA SER A 289 16.93 -3.88 -18.29
C SER A 289 17.79 -2.94 -17.45
N VAL A 290 17.26 -2.44 -16.33
CA VAL A 290 18.02 -1.66 -15.34
C VAL A 290 19.13 -2.51 -14.72
N GLY A 291 18.86 -3.76 -14.37
CA GLY A 291 19.89 -4.67 -13.85
C GLY A 291 21.03 -4.90 -14.83
N ALA A 292 20.70 -5.05 -16.12
CA ALA A 292 21.68 -5.23 -17.19
C ALA A 292 22.50 -3.95 -17.49
N SER A 293 21.96 -2.76 -17.19
CA SER A 293 22.70 -1.50 -17.36
C SER A 293 23.66 -1.18 -16.20
N ILE A 294 23.60 -1.93 -15.09
CA ILE A 294 24.52 -1.75 -13.95
C ILE A 294 25.95 -2.10 -14.37
N ASN A 295 26.80 -1.08 -14.41
CA ASN A 295 28.20 -1.22 -14.73
C ASN A 295 29.01 -1.72 -13.51
N PHE A 296 29.25 -3.03 -13.43
CA PHE A 296 30.05 -3.64 -12.35
C PHE A 296 31.50 -3.18 -12.33
N ASN A 297 32.07 -2.77 -13.47
CA ASN A 297 33.41 -2.23 -13.49
C ASN A 297 33.50 -0.93 -12.68
N LEU A 298 32.43 -0.12 -12.66
CA LEU A 298 32.35 1.08 -11.83
C LEU A 298 32.38 0.72 -10.33
N ILE A 299 31.68 -0.35 -9.94
CA ILE A 299 31.65 -0.88 -8.57
C ILE A 299 33.04 -1.36 -8.12
N ILE A 300 33.71 -2.15 -8.96
CA ILE A 300 35.02 -2.71 -8.65
C ILE A 300 36.11 -1.65 -8.68
N ALA A 301 36.03 -0.68 -9.60
CA ALA A 301 37.00 0.41 -9.71
C ALA A 301 36.89 1.41 -8.57
N ASN A 302 35.67 1.71 -8.09
CA ASN A 302 35.42 2.75 -7.08
C ASN A 302 34.52 2.27 -5.91
N PRO A 303 34.88 1.17 -5.21
CA PRO A 303 34.02 0.57 -4.20
C PRO A 303 33.79 1.52 -3.00
N LEU A 304 34.83 2.25 -2.58
CA LEU A 304 34.70 3.22 -1.48
C LEU A 304 33.78 4.39 -1.84
N LYS A 305 33.85 4.92 -3.07
CA LYS A 305 32.99 6.02 -3.53
C LYS A 305 31.52 5.59 -3.51
N ILE A 306 31.23 4.41 -4.06
CA ILE A 306 29.86 3.90 -4.10
C ILE A 306 29.34 3.59 -2.70
N LEU A 307 30.13 2.91 -1.86
CA LEU A 307 29.72 2.60 -0.50
C LEU A 307 29.47 3.87 0.33
N ALA A 308 30.31 4.90 0.16
CA ALA A 308 30.13 6.20 0.79
C ALA A 308 28.86 6.91 0.29
N LEU A 309 28.57 6.86 -1.01
CA LEU A 309 27.34 7.44 -1.57
C LEU A 309 26.08 6.69 -1.11
N VAL A 310 26.09 5.35 -1.14
CA VAL A 310 24.97 4.53 -0.64
C VAL A 310 24.73 4.80 0.85
N GLY A 311 25.79 4.73 1.66
CA GLY A 311 25.71 5.01 3.09
C GLY A 311 25.28 6.44 3.37
N GLY A 312 25.78 7.42 2.63
CA GLY A 312 25.42 8.83 2.74
C GLY A 312 23.96 9.10 2.37
N VAL A 313 23.45 8.46 1.30
CA VAL A 313 22.05 8.58 0.89
C VAL A 313 21.13 7.97 1.95
N ILE A 314 21.41 6.73 2.38
CA ILE A 314 20.60 6.05 3.39
C ILE A 314 20.64 6.82 4.71
N ALA A 315 21.81 7.22 5.19
CA ALA A 315 21.96 7.95 6.44
C ALA A 315 21.29 9.34 6.37
N GLY A 316 21.48 10.07 5.28
CA GLY A 316 20.85 11.36 5.06
C GLY A 316 19.32 11.28 5.06
N LYS A 317 18.75 10.34 4.29
CA LYS A 317 17.31 10.08 4.27
C LYS A 317 16.80 9.63 5.63
N PHE A 318 17.51 8.72 6.28
CA PHE A 318 17.14 8.22 7.60
C PHE A 318 17.03 9.35 8.62
N LEU A 319 17.98 10.29 8.64
CA LEU A 319 17.94 11.46 9.52
C LEU A 319 16.72 12.36 9.22
N VAL A 320 16.45 12.63 7.95
CA VAL A 320 15.28 13.42 7.54
C VAL A 320 13.98 12.71 7.93
N LEU A 321 13.91 11.39 7.75
CA LEU A 321 12.74 10.59 8.09
C LEU A 321 12.54 10.50 9.60
N LEU A 322 13.60 10.40 10.40
CA LEU A 322 13.50 10.50 11.86
C LEU A 322 12.94 11.84 12.28
N LEU A 323 13.42 12.94 11.70
CA LEU A 323 12.91 14.29 11.99
C LEU A 323 11.43 14.41 11.59
N THR A 324 11.07 13.98 10.38
CA THR A 324 9.68 13.98 9.90
C THR A 324 8.78 13.09 10.78
N GLY A 325 9.26 11.92 11.20
CA GLY A 325 8.54 11.03 12.11
C GLY A 325 8.28 11.67 13.48
N ARG A 326 9.24 12.44 14.02
CA ARG A 326 9.03 13.24 15.24
C ARG A 326 8.01 14.35 15.04
N LEU A 327 8.04 15.04 13.89
CA LEU A 327 7.02 16.04 13.54
C LEU A 327 5.62 15.42 13.39
N ALA A 328 5.56 14.17 12.92
CA ALA A 328 4.36 13.34 12.85
C ALA A 328 3.94 12.74 14.21
N ARG A 329 4.64 13.07 15.30
CA ARG A 329 4.38 12.60 16.67
C ARG A 329 4.45 11.08 16.85
N LEU A 330 5.28 10.39 16.06
CA LEU A 330 5.58 8.98 16.26
C LEU A 330 6.43 8.78 17.53
N THR A 331 6.18 7.72 18.30
CA THR A 331 7.16 7.25 19.29
C THR A 331 8.48 6.89 18.63
N PHE A 332 9.54 6.80 19.43
CA PHE A 332 10.89 6.58 18.92
C PHE A 332 11.00 5.31 18.06
N ASP A 333 10.38 4.22 18.49
CA ASP A 333 10.36 2.92 17.79
C ASP A 333 9.68 3.03 16.44
N GLN A 334 8.54 3.70 16.40
CA GLN A 334 7.80 3.93 15.16
C GLN A 334 8.55 4.87 14.24
N ALA A 335 9.24 5.87 14.77
CA ALA A 335 10.11 6.73 13.98
C ALA A 335 11.30 5.97 13.40
N LEU A 336 11.89 5.01 14.14
CA LEU A 336 12.94 4.13 13.62
C LEU A 336 12.42 3.21 12.52
N LEU A 337 11.26 2.56 12.73
CA LEU A 337 10.63 1.72 11.73
C LEU A 337 10.28 2.52 10.46
N PHE A 338 9.69 3.71 10.62
CA PHE A 338 9.39 4.65 9.55
C PHE A 338 10.66 5.09 8.81
N GLY A 339 11.73 5.39 9.55
CA GLY A 339 13.03 5.80 9.02
C GLY A 339 13.72 4.70 8.23
N PHE A 340 13.97 3.54 8.83
CA PHE A 340 14.62 2.41 8.15
C PHE A 340 13.77 1.84 7.03
N GLY A 341 12.44 1.92 7.14
CA GLY A 341 11.53 1.50 6.09
C GLY A 341 11.58 2.37 4.86
N LEU A 342 11.82 3.68 4.97
CA LEU A 342 11.77 4.61 3.83
C LEU A 342 13.14 5.16 3.39
N ALA A 343 14.24 4.80 4.07
CA ALA A 343 15.56 5.38 3.83
C ALA A 343 16.19 5.02 2.48
N GLN A 344 15.74 3.95 1.82
CA GLN A 344 16.18 3.56 0.49
C GLN A 344 15.64 4.48 -0.59
N VAL A 345 16.28 4.44 -1.75
CA VAL A 345 15.80 5.11 -2.96
C VAL A 345 14.80 4.21 -3.68
N GLY A 346 13.72 4.78 -4.21
CA GLY A 346 12.66 4.06 -4.93
C GLY A 346 12.96 3.83 -6.41
N GLU A 347 12.15 2.98 -7.04
CA GLU A 347 12.18 2.64 -8.46
C GLU A 347 12.05 3.86 -9.38
N PHE A 348 11.33 4.89 -8.93
CA PHE A 348 11.17 6.15 -9.64
C PHE A 348 12.48 6.88 -9.90
N ALA A 349 13.48 6.69 -9.05
CA ALA A 349 14.76 7.35 -9.24
C ALA A 349 15.48 6.88 -10.51
N PHE A 350 15.35 5.60 -10.90
CA PHE A 350 15.91 5.11 -12.16
C PHE A 350 15.35 5.86 -13.36
N VAL A 351 14.04 6.07 -13.36
CA VAL A 351 13.36 6.81 -14.42
C VAL A 351 13.80 8.27 -14.44
N LEU A 352 13.89 8.91 -13.27
CA LEU A 352 14.32 10.30 -13.15
C LEU A 352 15.78 10.49 -13.58
N PHE A 353 16.69 9.59 -13.21
CA PHE A 353 18.09 9.63 -13.65
C PHE A 353 18.24 9.41 -15.15
N SER A 354 17.50 8.45 -15.72
CA SER A 354 17.47 8.25 -17.17
C SER A 354 16.98 9.50 -17.89
N PHE A 355 15.95 10.17 -17.37
CA PHE A 355 15.42 11.38 -17.98
C PHE A 355 16.37 12.58 -17.82
N MET A 356 17.01 12.73 -16.65
CA MET A 356 18.07 13.73 -16.43
C MET A 356 19.24 13.56 -17.41
N ASN A 357 19.62 12.32 -17.72
CA ASN A 357 20.66 12.03 -18.71
C ASN A 357 20.24 12.44 -20.13
N GLN A 358 19.00 12.15 -20.52
CA GLN A 358 18.44 12.59 -21.81
C GLN A 358 18.36 14.11 -21.94
N LEU A 359 18.08 14.80 -20.83
CA LEU A 359 18.04 16.26 -20.76
C LEU A 359 19.43 16.90 -20.54
N HIS A 360 20.50 16.09 -20.48
CA HIS A 360 21.88 16.54 -20.20
C HIS A 360 22.03 17.33 -18.88
N ILE A 361 21.13 17.13 -17.92
CA ILE A 361 21.22 17.71 -16.57
C ILE A 361 22.35 17.02 -15.78
N LEU A 362 22.55 15.72 -16.04
CA LEU A 362 23.52 14.88 -15.37
C LEU A 362 24.43 14.21 -16.41
N SER A 363 25.74 14.18 -16.17
CA SER A 363 26.68 13.46 -17.04
C SER A 363 26.43 11.96 -17.01
N PRO A 364 26.71 11.20 -18.08
CA PRO A 364 26.53 9.75 -18.10
C PRO A 364 27.22 9.01 -16.95
N GLU A 365 28.44 9.42 -16.57
CA GLU A 365 29.17 8.81 -15.44
C GLU A 365 28.41 8.93 -14.11
N TRP A 366 27.86 10.12 -13.83
CA TRP A 366 27.06 10.35 -12.63
C TRP A 366 25.69 9.66 -12.72
N THR A 367 25.07 9.59 -13.89
CA THR A 367 23.85 8.81 -14.12
C THR A 367 24.08 7.35 -13.76
N ASP A 368 25.11 6.72 -14.31
CA ASP A 368 25.46 5.32 -14.03
C ASP A 368 25.77 5.13 -12.54
N THR A 369 26.52 6.06 -11.93
CA THR A 369 26.83 6.04 -10.50
C THR A 369 25.55 6.08 -9.65
N MET A 370 24.59 6.95 -9.98
CA MET A 370 23.35 7.11 -9.22
C MET A 370 22.38 5.95 -9.42
N VAL A 371 22.35 5.34 -10.61
CA VAL A 371 21.63 4.09 -10.88
C VAL A 371 22.19 2.97 -10.01
N VAL A 372 23.52 2.81 -9.94
CA VAL A 372 24.18 1.83 -9.06
C VAL A 372 23.85 2.08 -7.58
N VAL A 373 23.95 3.33 -7.13
CA VAL A 373 23.62 3.72 -5.74
C VAL A 373 22.16 3.39 -5.42
N THR A 374 21.24 3.67 -6.33
CA THR A 374 19.82 3.35 -6.21
C THR A 374 19.60 1.85 -6.06
N ALA A 375 20.16 1.06 -6.98
CA ALA A 375 20.05 -0.40 -6.98
C ALA A 375 20.56 -1.04 -5.67
N ILE A 376 21.76 -0.66 -5.23
CA ILE A 376 22.33 -1.17 -3.98
C ILE A 376 21.50 -0.74 -2.77
N SER A 377 21.01 0.51 -2.74
CA SER A 377 20.17 1.00 -1.64
C SER A 377 18.85 0.21 -1.51
N MET A 378 18.21 -0.13 -2.64
CA MET A 378 16.99 -0.95 -2.64
C MET A 378 17.25 -2.34 -2.08
N THR A 379 18.35 -2.99 -2.49
CA THR A 379 18.75 -4.30 -1.96
C THR A 379 19.11 -4.26 -0.48
N ALA A 380 19.61 -3.12 0.03
CA ALA A 380 19.91 -2.96 1.44
C ALA A 380 18.66 -2.89 2.34
N THR A 381 17.48 -2.54 1.80
CA THR A 381 16.25 -2.30 2.58
C THR A 381 15.86 -3.42 3.54
N PRO A 382 15.76 -4.70 3.10
CA PRO A 382 15.36 -5.78 4.00
C PRO A 382 16.39 -5.98 5.12
N LEU A 383 17.67 -5.75 4.83
CA LEU A 383 18.77 -5.82 5.80
C LEU A 383 18.69 -4.68 6.83
N LEU A 384 18.36 -3.47 6.40
CA LEU A 384 18.16 -2.32 7.28
C LEU A 384 17.00 -2.56 8.26
N LEU A 385 15.87 -3.07 7.77
CA LEU A 385 14.73 -3.43 8.60
C LEU A 385 15.06 -4.56 9.58
N MET A 386 15.77 -5.60 9.12
CA MET A 386 16.22 -6.69 10.00
C MET A 386 17.20 -6.19 11.08
N THR A 387 18.09 -5.25 10.72
CA THR A 387 19.02 -4.60 11.65
C THR A 387 18.27 -3.82 12.73
N ASN A 388 17.25 -3.06 12.33
CA ASN A 388 16.39 -2.33 13.26
C ASN A 388 15.75 -3.29 14.28
N GLU A 389 15.17 -4.40 13.81
CA GLU A 389 14.46 -5.37 14.63
C GLU A 389 15.36 -6.17 15.58
N ARG A 390 16.53 -6.61 15.09
CA ARG A 390 17.39 -7.52 15.87
C ARG A 390 18.39 -6.78 16.77
N LEU A 391 18.80 -5.56 16.40
CA LEU A 391 19.91 -4.88 17.06
C LEU A 391 19.50 -3.57 17.73
N ILE A 392 18.61 -2.78 17.10
CA ILE A 392 18.30 -1.42 17.55
C ILE A 392 17.10 -1.40 18.49
N LEU A 393 15.95 -1.92 18.05
CA LEU A 393 14.72 -1.96 18.85
C LEU A 393 14.89 -2.69 20.19
N PRO A 394 15.59 -3.83 20.31
CA PRO A 394 15.78 -4.49 21.61
C PRO A 394 16.58 -3.66 22.61
N ARG A 395 17.42 -2.73 22.14
CA ARG A 395 18.33 -1.92 22.97
C ARG A 395 17.80 -0.52 23.27
N PHE A 396 17.12 0.08 22.31
CA PHE A 396 16.71 1.49 22.35
C PHE A 396 15.20 1.70 22.18
N GLY A 397 14.46 0.64 21.87
CA GLY A 397 13.02 0.72 21.69
C GLY A 397 12.28 0.86 23.02
N THR A 398 10.95 1.01 22.94
CA THR A 398 10.01 0.86 24.05
C THR A 398 10.28 -0.49 24.68
N HIS A 399 11.01 -0.47 25.79
CA HIS A 399 11.36 -1.69 26.47
C HIS A 399 10.08 -2.45 26.81
N GLU A 400 10.02 -3.73 26.40
CA GLU A 400 9.28 -4.73 27.17
C GLU A 400 9.59 -4.42 28.62
N LYS A 401 8.56 -4.23 29.44
CA LYS A 401 8.76 -3.99 30.85
C LYS A 401 9.55 -5.21 31.34
N ALA A 402 10.86 -5.05 31.56
CA ALA A 402 11.65 -6.09 32.20
C ALA A 402 10.88 -6.45 33.46
N PRO A 403 10.69 -7.75 33.77
CA PRO A 403 10.06 -8.13 35.00
C PRO A 403 10.84 -7.40 36.09
N LYS A 404 10.18 -6.41 36.73
CA LYS A 404 10.74 -5.83 37.94
C LYS A 404 11.08 -7.02 38.82
N ALA A 405 12.26 -7.01 39.44
CA ALA A 405 12.59 -7.94 40.50
C ALA A 405 11.35 -8.10 41.41
N PRO A 406 10.94 -9.34 41.72
CA PRO A 406 9.56 -9.66 42.05
C PRO A 406 9.16 -9.05 43.38
N ASP A 407 8.59 -7.86 43.34
CA ASP A 407 7.46 -7.57 44.20
C ASP A 407 6.30 -8.38 43.60
N VAL A 408 6.06 -9.57 44.13
CA VAL A 408 4.99 -10.53 43.80
C VAL A 408 3.83 -9.88 43.01
N ILE A 409 3.82 -10.05 41.68
CA ILE A 409 2.64 -9.71 40.86
C ILE A 409 1.86 -11.01 40.62
N ASP A 410 1.10 -11.41 41.64
CA ASP A 410 0.14 -12.52 41.64
C ASP A 410 -1.15 -12.22 40.84
N ARG A 411 -1.07 -11.51 39.72
CA ARG A 411 -2.27 -11.20 38.91
C ARG A 411 -2.12 -11.70 37.48
N HIS A 412 -2.35 -13.00 37.32
CA HIS A 412 -2.68 -13.60 36.04
C HIS A 412 -4.14 -13.29 35.72
N TYR A 413 -4.40 -12.73 34.54
CA TYR A 413 -5.74 -12.47 34.09
C TYR A 413 -6.30 -13.67 33.33
N PRO A 414 -7.59 -13.99 33.50
CA PRO A 414 -8.20 -15.12 32.81
C PRO A 414 -8.34 -14.90 31.30
N VAL A 415 -8.20 -13.66 30.83
CA VAL A 415 -8.38 -13.27 29.42
C VAL A 415 -7.12 -12.61 28.88
N ILE A 416 -6.66 -13.07 27.72
CA ILE A 416 -5.65 -12.40 26.91
C ILE A 416 -6.33 -11.85 25.65
N ILE A 417 -6.08 -10.59 25.33
CA ILE A 417 -6.55 -9.95 24.09
C ILE A 417 -5.33 -9.67 23.23
N ALA A 418 -5.20 -10.40 22.12
CA ALA A 418 -4.16 -10.19 21.14
C ALA A 418 -4.66 -9.29 20.00
N GLY A 419 -4.12 -8.08 19.93
CA GLY A 419 -4.55 -7.02 19.01
C GLY A 419 -5.60 -6.10 19.64
N PHE A 420 -5.20 -4.88 20.00
CA PHE A 420 -6.07 -3.86 20.60
C PHE A 420 -6.52 -2.80 19.57
N GLY A 421 -6.83 -3.23 18.35
CA GLY A 421 -7.45 -2.39 17.32
C GLY A 421 -8.88 -1.96 17.66
N HIS A 422 -9.69 -1.59 16.67
CA HIS A 422 -11.09 -1.21 16.89
C HIS A 422 -11.90 -2.32 17.59
N PHE A 423 -11.75 -3.56 17.14
CA PHE A 423 -12.42 -4.73 17.72
C PHE A 423 -11.93 -5.02 19.15
N GLY A 424 -10.62 -5.28 19.32
CA GLY A 424 -10.04 -5.62 20.62
C GLY A 424 -10.19 -4.53 21.68
N SER A 425 -10.13 -3.24 21.28
CA SER A 425 -10.32 -2.13 22.22
C SER A 425 -11.73 -2.03 22.78
N THR A 426 -12.74 -2.34 21.95
CA THR A 426 -14.14 -2.40 22.38
C THR A 426 -14.34 -3.53 23.38
N ILE A 427 -13.79 -4.72 23.10
CA ILE A 427 -13.83 -5.87 24.00
C ILE A 427 -13.13 -5.55 25.33
N GLY A 428 -11.90 -5.03 25.29
CA GLY A 428 -11.15 -4.72 26.49
C GLY A 428 -11.84 -3.69 27.38
N ARG A 429 -12.46 -2.66 26.80
CA ARG A 429 -13.27 -1.68 27.54
C ARG A 429 -14.54 -2.31 28.12
N PHE A 430 -15.23 -3.16 27.35
CA PHE A 430 -16.44 -3.85 27.80
C PHE A 430 -16.17 -4.80 28.96
N LEU A 431 -15.13 -5.63 28.87
CA LEU A 431 -14.72 -6.55 29.95
C LEU A 431 -14.36 -5.78 31.22
N ARG A 432 -13.57 -4.71 31.08
CA ARG A 432 -13.18 -3.87 32.21
C ARG A 432 -14.37 -3.19 32.89
N ALA A 433 -15.35 -2.71 32.11
CA ALA A 433 -16.58 -2.13 32.64
C ALA A 433 -17.40 -3.13 33.47
N ASN A 434 -17.23 -4.43 33.21
CA ASN A 434 -17.86 -5.53 33.94
C ASN A 434 -16.93 -6.17 35.00
N GLY A 435 -15.85 -5.49 35.40
CA GLY A 435 -14.93 -5.97 36.43
C GLY A 435 -13.98 -7.09 36.00
N VAL A 436 -13.98 -7.48 34.72
CA VAL A 436 -13.07 -8.49 34.16
C VAL A 436 -11.84 -7.78 33.60
N GLN A 437 -10.68 -8.07 34.19
CA GLN A 437 -9.40 -7.56 33.71
C GLN A 437 -8.80 -8.55 32.70
N ALA A 438 -8.08 -8.02 31.71
CA ALA A 438 -7.44 -8.79 30.66
C ALA A 438 -6.01 -8.32 30.43
N THR A 439 -5.12 -9.25 30.07
CA THR A 439 -3.79 -8.92 29.53
C THR A 439 -3.93 -8.55 28.07
N ILE A 440 -3.39 -7.41 27.65
CA ILE A 440 -3.45 -6.98 26.24
C ILE A 440 -2.07 -7.12 25.61
N LEU A 441 -2.01 -7.71 24.42
CA LEU A 441 -0.83 -7.79 23.57
C LEU A 441 -1.04 -6.92 22.33
N ASP A 442 -0.11 -6.02 22.06
CA ASP A 442 -0.19 -5.14 20.90
C ASP A 442 1.18 -4.77 20.32
N ASN A 443 1.27 -4.69 19.00
CA ASN A 443 2.50 -4.39 18.27
C ASN A 443 2.68 -2.89 17.93
N ASP A 444 1.71 -2.04 18.27
CA ASP A 444 1.77 -0.58 18.11
C ASP A 444 2.17 0.07 19.44
N SER A 445 3.40 0.57 19.52
CA SER A 445 3.94 1.21 20.73
C SER A 445 3.16 2.46 21.15
N ASP A 446 2.66 3.27 20.21
CA ASP A 446 1.89 4.50 20.50
C ASP A 446 0.59 4.12 21.23
N ARG A 447 -0.07 3.05 20.75
CA ARG A 447 -1.26 2.48 21.38
C ARG A 447 -0.95 1.86 22.73
N VAL A 448 0.15 1.13 22.87
CA VAL A 448 0.56 0.55 24.17
C VAL A 448 0.74 1.64 25.23
N ASP A 449 1.41 2.74 24.90
CA ASP A 449 1.63 3.85 25.83
C ASP A 449 0.32 4.54 26.24
N LEU A 450 -0.60 4.73 25.29
CA LEU A 450 -1.93 5.25 25.57
C LEU A 450 -2.71 4.34 26.54
N LEU A 451 -2.72 3.04 26.27
CA LEU A 451 -3.46 2.08 27.09
C LEU A 451 -2.91 1.94 28.51
N ARG A 452 -1.58 2.00 28.65
CA ARG A 452 -0.93 2.04 29.97
C ARG A 452 -1.37 3.28 30.75
N LYS A 453 -1.43 4.46 30.12
CA LYS A 453 -1.97 5.69 30.75
C LYS A 453 -3.44 5.56 31.13
N MET A 454 -4.22 4.76 30.41
CA MET A 454 -5.61 4.43 30.75
C MET A 454 -5.74 3.36 31.85
N GLY A 455 -4.64 2.79 32.34
CA GLY A 455 -4.62 1.79 33.42
C GLY A 455 -4.84 0.35 32.96
N PHE A 456 -4.66 0.05 31.67
CA PHE A 456 -4.66 -1.34 31.17
C PHE A 456 -3.28 -2.00 31.37
N GLN A 457 -3.28 -3.31 31.58
CA GLN A 457 -2.06 -4.12 31.57
C GLN A 457 -1.75 -4.53 30.13
N VAL A 458 -0.72 -3.89 29.56
CA VAL A 458 -0.40 -4.03 28.14
C VAL A 458 1.08 -4.35 27.92
N PHE A 459 1.31 -5.41 27.16
CA PHE A 459 2.60 -5.86 26.69
C PHE A 459 2.78 -5.42 25.23
N TYR A 460 3.95 -4.85 24.95
CA TYR A 460 4.35 -4.46 23.61
C TYR A 460 5.03 -5.65 22.94
N GLY A 461 4.54 -6.03 21.75
CA GLY A 461 5.22 -6.99 20.88
C GLY A 461 4.29 -7.84 20.03
N ASP A 462 4.91 -8.67 19.18
CA ASP A 462 4.21 -9.55 18.26
C ASP A 462 3.57 -10.74 19.00
N ALA A 463 2.23 -10.78 19.04
CA ALA A 463 1.50 -11.84 19.70
C ALA A 463 1.71 -13.23 19.07
N THR A 464 2.26 -13.34 17.85
CA THR A 464 2.61 -14.64 17.26
C THR A 464 3.89 -15.25 17.84
N ARG A 465 4.63 -14.51 18.67
CA ARG A 465 5.83 -14.99 19.35
C ARG A 465 5.48 -15.71 20.65
N ILE A 466 6.02 -16.91 20.80
CA ILE A 466 5.69 -17.83 21.91
C ILE A 466 6.13 -17.26 23.26
N ASP A 467 7.31 -16.66 23.31
CA ASP A 467 7.87 -16.02 24.51
C ASP A 467 6.98 -14.85 24.99
N ILE A 468 6.44 -14.07 24.05
CA ILE A 468 5.53 -12.95 24.34
C ILE A 468 4.18 -13.48 24.86
N LEU A 469 3.61 -14.51 24.21
CA LEU A 469 2.39 -15.16 24.68
C LEU A 469 2.54 -15.74 26.10
N LYS A 470 3.66 -16.43 26.38
CA LYS A 470 3.94 -16.95 27.72
C LYS A 470 4.09 -15.84 28.75
N ALA A 471 4.83 -14.79 28.43
CA ALA A 471 4.99 -13.62 29.29
C ALA A 471 3.64 -12.92 29.58
N ALA A 472 2.69 -12.98 28.64
CA ALA A 472 1.33 -12.47 28.81
C ALA A 472 0.44 -13.35 29.70
N GLY A 473 0.93 -14.53 30.12
CA GLY A 473 0.21 -15.47 30.97
C GLY A 473 -0.57 -16.54 30.21
N ALA A 474 -0.22 -16.84 28.94
CA ALA A 474 -0.94 -17.84 28.14
C ALA A 474 -0.95 -19.26 28.76
N ASP A 475 0.00 -19.57 29.65
CA ASP A 475 0.02 -20.85 30.39
C ASP A 475 -1.09 -20.97 31.46
N GLN A 476 -1.68 -19.85 31.89
CA GLN A 476 -2.66 -19.80 33.00
C GLN A 476 -3.99 -19.15 32.61
N ALA A 477 -4.02 -18.39 31.53
CA ALA A 477 -5.24 -17.78 31.03
C ALA A 477 -6.26 -18.86 30.61
N SER A 478 -7.54 -18.50 30.64
CA SER A 478 -8.62 -19.39 30.21
C SER A 478 -9.07 -19.08 28.79
N ILE A 479 -8.99 -17.81 28.39
CA ILE A 479 -9.49 -17.32 27.10
C ILE A 479 -8.40 -16.52 26.40
N LEU A 480 -8.21 -16.81 25.11
CA LEU A 480 -7.45 -15.98 24.18
C LEU A 480 -8.41 -15.37 23.16
N VAL A 481 -8.53 -14.05 23.16
CA VAL A 481 -9.24 -13.30 22.12
C VAL A 481 -8.23 -12.95 21.02
N ALA A 482 -8.34 -13.61 19.87
CA ALA A 482 -7.51 -13.37 18.68
C ALA A 482 -8.17 -12.28 17.82
N ALA A 483 -7.76 -11.03 18.05
CA ALA A 483 -8.36 -9.81 17.50
C ALA A 483 -7.42 -9.02 16.57
N ILE A 484 -6.34 -9.65 16.09
CA ILE A 484 -5.39 -9.03 15.16
C ILE A 484 -6.10 -8.75 13.84
N GLY A 485 -5.89 -7.55 13.27
CA GLY A 485 -6.59 -7.13 12.05
C GLY A 485 -6.10 -7.78 10.75
N SER A 486 -4.88 -8.32 10.72
CA SER A 486 -4.38 -9.06 9.56
C SER A 486 -4.80 -10.55 9.66
N PRO A 487 -5.57 -11.08 8.69
CA PRO A 487 -6.05 -12.46 8.72
C PRO A 487 -4.91 -13.48 8.83
N ASP A 488 -3.85 -13.34 8.02
CA ASP A 488 -2.71 -14.25 8.01
C ASP A 488 -2.00 -14.33 9.37
N ILE A 489 -1.85 -13.19 10.04
CA ILE A 489 -1.19 -13.11 11.36
C ILE A 489 -2.12 -13.63 12.45
N ASN A 490 -3.42 -13.34 12.35
CA ASN A 490 -4.42 -13.86 13.29
C ASN A 490 -4.50 -15.39 13.19
N HIS A 491 -4.48 -15.95 11.98
CA HIS A 491 -4.40 -17.38 11.72
C HIS A 491 -3.14 -18.01 12.32
N ASN A 492 -1.97 -17.42 12.11
CA ASN A 492 -0.70 -17.89 12.68
C ASN A 492 -0.73 -17.87 14.23
N LEU A 493 -1.28 -16.81 14.83
CA LEU A 493 -1.52 -16.75 16.27
C LEU A 493 -2.41 -17.90 16.75
N VAL A 494 -3.56 -18.10 16.09
CA VAL A 494 -4.53 -19.14 16.43
C VAL A 494 -3.92 -20.54 16.32
N GLU A 495 -3.19 -20.84 15.24
CA GLU A 495 -2.53 -22.12 15.02
C GLU A 495 -1.49 -22.42 16.10
N LYS A 496 -0.62 -21.45 16.41
CA LYS A 496 0.39 -21.58 17.46
C LYS A 496 -0.24 -21.72 18.84
N ALA A 497 -1.23 -20.89 19.16
CA ALA A 497 -1.90 -20.91 20.44
C ALA A 497 -2.58 -22.25 20.70
N ARG A 498 -3.27 -22.80 19.69
CA ARG A 498 -3.91 -24.11 19.77
C ARG A 498 -2.91 -25.25 19.99
N THR A 499 -1.78 -25.19 19.29
CA THR A 499 -0.73 -26.22 19.37
C THR A 499 -0.01 -26.22 20.72
N LEU A 500 0.26 -25.03 21.27
CA LEU A 500 1.09 -24.88 22.47
C LEU A 500 0.30 -24.76 23.78
N PHE A 501 -0.93 -24.26 23.70
CA PHE A 501 -1.80 -24.02 24.85
C PHE A 501 -3.19 -24.65 24.62
N PRO A 502 -3.30 -25.99 24.58
CA PRO A 502 -4.56 -26.67 24.25
C PRO A 502 -5.69 -26.44 25.27
N HIS A 503 -5.37 -25.88 26.44
CA HIS A 503 -6.35 -25.50 27.47
C HIS A 503 -7.00 -24.13 27.19
N LEU A 504 -6.42 -23.28 26.35
CA LEU A 504 -6.96 -21.96 26.03
C LEU A 504 -8.20 -22.08 25.15
N THR A 505 -9.29 -21.46 25.59
CA THR A 505 -10.44 -21.24 24.71
C THR A 505 -10.14 -20.07 23.78
N ILE A 506 -9.96 -20.37 22.50
CA ILE A 506 -9.67 -19.35 21.49
C ILE A 506 -10.98 -18.78 20.93
N MET A 507 -11.14 -17.46 21.05
CA MET A 507 -12.24 -16.69 20.46
C MET A 507 -11.65 -15.79 19.37
N ALA A 508 -11.95 -16.08 18.11
CA ALA A 508 -11.30 -15.44 16.97
C ALA A 508 -12.21 -14.43 16.27
N ARG A 509 -11.67 -13.25 15.96
CA ARG A 509 -12.27 -12.29 15.03
C ARG A 509 -12.12 -12.83 13.60
N ALA A 510 -13.16 -12.63 12.79
CA ALA A 510 -13.10 -12.74 11.34
C ALA A 510 -13.66 -11.45 10.71
N GLU A 511 -12.97 -10.86 9.73
CA GLU A 511 -13.44 -9.68 9.02
C GLU A 511 -14.57 -10.05 8.03
N HIS A 512 -14.44 -11.20 7.36
CA HIS A 512 -15.37 -11.68 6.34
C HIS A 512 -15.67 -13.19 6.48
N SER A 513 -16.69 -13.66 5.76
CA SER A 513 -17.10 -15.08 5.79
C SER A 513 -16.00 -16.04 5.31
N THR A 514 -15.16 -15.63 4.36
CA THR A 514 -14.03 -16.45 3.87
C THR A 514 -13.03 -16.74 4.98
N GLU A 515 -12.62 -15.71 5.73
CA GLU A 515 -11.72 -15.87 6.88
C GLU A 515 -12.37 -16.71 7.97
N ALA A 516 -13.69 -16.57 8.17
CA ALA A 516 -14.41 -17.43 9.12
C ALA A 516 -14.33 -18.91 8.71
N TYR A 517 -14.41 -19.24 7.42
CA TYR A 517 -14.23 -20.63 6.95
C TYR A 517 -12.82 -21.14 7.21
N ASP A 518 -11.78 -20.32 6.97
CA ASP A 518 -10.39 -20.70 7.24
C ASP A 518 -10.17 -21.01 8.73
N LEU A 519 -10.74 -20.20 9.63
CA LEU A 519 -10.73 -20.46 11.07
C LEU A 519 -11.49 -21.73 11.47
N MET A 520 -12.59 -22.05 10.78
CA MET A 520 -13.34 -23.31 10.99
C MET A 520 -12.52 -24.53 10.58
N ASP A 521 -11.77 -24.46 9.48
CA ASP A 521 -10.86 -25.53 9.05
C ASP A 521 -9.74 -25.76 10.08
N MET A 522 -9.34 -24.72 10.80
CA MET A 522 -8.43 -24.81 11.94
C MET A 522 -9.10 -25.37 13.21
N GLY A 523 -10.37 -25.77 13.14
CA GLY A 523 -11.12 -26.35 14.25
C GLY A 523 -11.58 -25.33 15.30
N ILE A 524 -11.52 -24.03 14.98
CA ILE A 524 -12.02 -22.98 15.87
C ILE A 524 -13.54 -22.94 15.79
N ARG A 525 -14.19 -22.98 16.95
CA ARG A 525 -15.66 -22.96 17.06
C ARG A 525 -16.21 -21.58 17.44
N HIS A 526 -15.43 -20.77 18.14
CA HIS A 526 -15.84 -19.45 18.60
C HIS A 526 -15.31 -18.38 17.65
N ILE A 527 -16.04 -18.15 16.56
CA ILE A 527 -15.69 -17.20 15.51
C ILE A 527 -16.69 -16.06 15.51
N TYR A 528 -16.19 -14.83 15.57
CA TYR A 528 -17.00 -13.62 15.64
C TYR A 528 -16.73 -12.76 14.42
N ARG A 529 -17.74 -12.63 13.55
CA ARG A 529 -17.67 -11.78 12.34
C ARG A 529 -17.83 -10.32 12.73
N GLU A 530 -16.83 -9.50 12.42
CA GLU A 530 -16.71 -8.13 12.95
C GLU A 530 -17.90 -7.21 12.67
N THR A 531 -18.56 -7.37 11.52
CA THR A 531 -19.59 -6.44 11.05
C THR A 531 -21.03 -6.92 11.26
N LEU A 532 -21.24 -8.20 11.61
CA LEU A 532 -22.56 -8.83 11.67
C LEU A 532 -23.47 -8.12 12.68
N ASP A 533 -23.06 -8.08 13.95
CA ASP A 533 -23.82 -7.49 15.04
C ASP A 533 -24.14 -6.02 14.80
N THR A 534 -23.17 -5.25 14.29
CA THR A 534 -23.38 -3.82 13.98
C THR A 534 -24.37 -3.62 12.84
N SER A 535 -24.33 -4.48 11.82
CA SER A 535 -25.25 -4.40 10.67
C SER A 535 -26.68 -4.76 11.09
N VAL A 536 -26.84 -5.81 11.90
CA VAL A 536 -28.14 -6.22 12.43
C VAL A 536 -28.70 -5.18 13.40
N ARG A 537 -27.84 -4.58 14.25
CA ARG A 537 -28.25 -3.48 15.14
C ARG A 537 -28.82 -2.29 14.35
N LEU A 538 -28.16 -1.89 13.26
CA LEU A 538 -28.70 -0.84 12.38
C LEU A 538 -30.04 -1.27 11.77
N GLY A 539 -30.17 -2.53 11.35
CA GLY A 539 -31.43 -3.09 10.87
C GLY A 539 -32.56 -3.05 11.90
N ILE A 540 -32.26 -3.32 13.18
CA ILE A 540 -33.22 -3.17 14.28
C ILE A 540 -33.71 -1.71 14.37
N ASP A 541 -32.81 -0.74 14.34
CA ASP A 541 -33.18 0.68 14.42
C ASP A 541 -33.98 1.14 13.19
N VAL A 542 -33.69 0.61 11.99
CA VAL A 542 -34.50 0.82 10.79
C VAL A 542 -35.92 0.29 10.99
N LEU A 543 -36.09 -0.94 11.49
CA LEU A 543 -37.41 -1.51 11.77
C LEU A 543 -38.19 -0.68 12.80
N VAL A 544 -37.51 -0.19 13.84
CA VAL A 544 -38.13 0.68 14.85
C VAL A 544 -38.58 1.99 14.23
N LYS A 545 -37.76 2.64 13.39
CA LYS A 545 -38.14 3.88 12.70
C LYS A 545 -39.25 3.68 11.66
N LEU A 546 -39.44 2.46 11.15
CA LEU A 546 -40.59 2.07 10.33
C LEU A 546 -41.85 1.75 11.15
N GLY A 547 -41.82 1.93 12.47
CA GLY A 547 -42.97 1.75 13.36
C GLY A 547 -43.08 0.35 13.99
N CYS A 548 -42.05 -0.51 13.89
CA CYS A 548 -42.05 -1.76 14.65
C CYS A 548 -41.71 -1.50 16.12
N ARG A 549 -42.31 -2.26 17.05
CA ARG A 549 -41.93 -2.22 18.46
C ARG A 549 -40.46 -2.60 18.65
N ARG A 550 -39.72 -1.85 19.49
CA ARG A 550 -38.28 -2.09 19.74
C ARG A 550 -37.98 -3.50 20.21
N TYR A 551 -38.78 -4.04 21.13
CA TYR A 551 -38.61 -5.41 21.63
C TYR A 551 -38.72 -6.45 20.50
N SER A 552 -39.77 -6.37 19.68
CA SER A 552 -39.99 -7.30 18.57
C SER A 552 -38.92 -7.17 17.49
N ALA A 553 -38.51 -5.95 17.16
CA ALA A 553 -37.40 -5.72 16.22
C ALA A 553 -36.08 -6.28 16.76
N THR A 554 -35.79 -6.07 18.04
CA THR A 554 -34.58 -6.60 18.70
C THR A 554 -34.59 -8.12 18.69
N ARG A 555 -35.72 -8.76 19.05
CA ARG A 555 -35.88 -10.22 18.99
C ARG A 555 -35.64 -10.77 17.57
N ALA A 556 -36.21 -10.11 16.56
CA ALA A 556 -36.00 -10.49 15.17
C ALA A 556 -34.52 -10.40 14.76
N GLY A 557 -33.81 -9.36 15.21
CA GLY A 557 -32.37 -9.21 14.99
C GLY A 557 -31.55 -10.33 15.64
N TRP A 558 -31.83 -10.69 16.90
CA TRP A 558 -31.17 -11.81 17.57
C TRP A 558 -31.43 -13.16 16.86
N ASN A 559 -32.67 -13.39 16.42
CA ASN A 559 -33.01 -14.59 15.64
C ASN A 559 -32.26 -14.61 14.30
N PHE A 560 -32.16 -13.47 13.62
CA PHE A 560 -31.40 -13.34 12.38
C PHE A 560 -29.93 -13.73 12.59
N ILE A 561 -29.25 -13.17 13.59
CA ILE A 561 -27.85 -13.49 13.92
C ILE A 561 -27.69 -14.99 14.15
N ARG A 562 -28.56 -15.59 14.98
CA ARG A 562 -28.52 -17.02 15.29
C ARG A 562 -28.65 -17.90 14.04
N TYR A 563 -29.58 -17.56 13.14
CA TYR A 563 -29.77 -18.32 11.91
C TYR A 563 -28.61 -18.13 10.93
N ASP A 564 -28.05 -16.93 10.86
CA ASP A 564 -26.93 -16.61 9.97
C ASP A 564 -25.63 -17.32 10.42
N GLU A 565 -25.38 -17.39 11.74
CA GLU A 565 -24.27 -18.18 12.30
C GLU A 565 -24.44 -19.68 12.05
N ALA A 566 -25.67 -20.20 12.13
CA ALA A 566 -25.95 -21.61 11.81
C ALA A 566 -25.78 -21.91 10.32
N ALA A 567 -26.19 -20.98 9.45
CA ALA A 567 -26.02 -21.09 8.00
C ALA A 567 -24.53 -21.12 7.63
N LEU A 568 -23.69 -20.29 8.27
CA LEU A 568 -22.25 -20.28 8.05
C LEU A 568 -21.62 -21.69 8.18
N LEU A 569 -22.00 -22.44 9.21
CA LEU A 569 -21.51 -23.82 9.42
C LEU A 569 -21.94 -24.78 8.30
N LYS A 570 -23.14 -24.60 7.74
CA LYS A 570 -23.65 -25.44 6.64
C LYS A 570 -23.07 -25.06 5.29
N LEU A 571 -22.67 -23.80 5.11
CA LEU A 571 -22.08 -23.30 3.87
C LEU A 571 -20.59 -23.63 3.76
N ALA A 572 -19.89 -23.77 4.89
CA ALA A 572 -18.45 -24.05 4.92
C ALA A 572 -18.00 -25.24 4.04
N PRO A 573 -18.71 -26.39 3.96
CA PRO A 573 -18.33 -27.51 3.10
C PRO A 573 -18.40 -27.21 1.59
N HIS A 574 -19.26 -26.27 1.18
CA HIS A 574 -19.52 -25.97 -0.23
C HIS A 574 -18.62 -24.85 -0.79
N ARG A 575 -17.75 -24.23 0.05
CA ARG A 575 -16.98 -23.02 -0.31
C ARG A 575 -16.08 -23.13 -1.54
N HIS A 576 -15.63 -24.34 -1.88
CA HIS A 576 -14.72 -24.58 -3.02
C HIS A 576 -15.46 -24.88 -4.33
N ASP A 577 -16.78 -25.04 -4.29
CA ASP A 577 -17.64 -25.24 -5.46
C ASP A 577 -18.64 -24.07 -5.54
N GLU A 578 -18.37 -23.12 -6.43
CA GLU A 578 -19.18 -21.92 -6.59
C GLU A 578 -20.66 -22.25 -6.88
N SER A 579 -20.93 -23.27 -7.68
CA SER A 579 -22.30 -23.63 -8.05
C SER A 579 -23.05 -24.23 -6.86
N ALA A 580 -22.40 -25.14 -6.14
CA ALA A 580 -22.97 -25.73 -4.92
C ALA A 580 -23.14 -24.67 -3.82
N TYR A 581 -22.16 -23.78 -3.65
CA TYR A 581 -22.22 -22.70 -2.67
C TYR A 581 -23.39 -21.75 -2.93
N ILE A 582 -23.57 -21.29 -4.18
CA ILE A 582 -24.67 -20.40 -4.55
C ILE A 582 -26.03 -21.08 -4.30
N TYR A 583 -26.15 -22.36 -4.64
CA TYR A 583 -27.37 -23.12 -4.40
C TYR A 583 -27.68 -23.21 -2.90
N SER A 584 -26.73 -23.67 -2.09
CA SER A 584 -26.90 -23.80 -0.64
C SER A 584 -27.12 -22.45 0.05
N ALA A 585 -26.44 -21.39 -0.39
CA ALA A 585 -26.64 -20.05 0.14
C ALA A 585 -28.05 -19.53 -0.14
N ARG A 586 -28.58 -19.74 -1.34
CA ARG A 586 -29.97 -19.39 -1.67
C ARG A 586 -30.97 -20.15 -0.82
N ASP A 587 -30.74 -21.45 -0.62
CA ASP A 587 -31.61 -22.28 0.21
C ASP A 587 -31.60 -21.82 1.68
N GLU A 588 -30.41 -21.54 2.24
CA GLU A 588 -30.30 -21.04 3.61
C GLU A 588 -30.93 -19.64 3.78
N ILE A 589 -30.78 -18.74 2.81
CA ILE A 589 -31.47 -17.43 2.82
C ILE A 589 -32.99 -17.64 2.82
N HIS A 590 -33.50 -18.52 1.95
CA HIS A 590 -34.93 -18.81 1.89
C HIS A 590 -35.45 -19.41 3.19
N ASN A 591 -34.73 -20.37 3.77
CA ASN A 591 -35.05 -20.98 5.06
C ASN A 591 -35.06 -19.94 6.19
N GLN A 592 -34.08 -19.03 6.21
CA GLN A 592 -34.00 -17.96 7.19
C GLN A 592 -35.18 -16.99 7.07
N GLU A 593 -35.59 -16.62 5.86
CA GLU A 593 -36.77 -15.79 5.60
C GLU A 593 -38.05 -16.45 6.11
N LEU A 594 -38.23 -17.75 5.86
CA LEU A 594 -39.37 -18.52 6.34
C LEU A 594 -39.40 -18.57 7.87
N MET A 595 -38.27 -18.85 8.52
CA MET A 595 -38.16 -18.89 9.99
C MET A 595 -38.49 -17.53 10.61
N LEU A 596 -37.91 -16.44 10.09
CA LEU A 596 -38.18 -15.08 10.59
C LEU A 596 -39.61 -14.62 10.32
N THR A 597 -40.24 -15.10 9.24
CA THR A 597 -41.65 -14.82 8.94
C THR A 597 -42.56 -15.59 9.89
N SER A 598 -42.26 -16.86 10.16
CA SER A 598 -42.98 -17.67 11.15
C SER A 598 -42.91 -17.07 12.56
N ASP A 599 -41.70 -16.69 13.01
CA ASP A 599 -41.45 -16.03 14.30
C ASP A 599 -42.19 -14.69 14.46
N ARG A 600 -42.49 -14.04 13.33
CA ARG A 600 -43.18 -12.76 13.26
C ARG A 600 -44.70 -12.91 13.27
N LEU A 601 -45.23 -13.92 12.60
CA LEU A 601 -46.66 -14.24 12.58
C LEU A 601 -47.14 -14.79 13.94
N SER A 602 -46.24 -15.37 14.71
CA SER A 602 -46.52 -15.91 16.05
C SER A 602 -46.47 -14.87 17.18
N ASP A 603 -46.20 -13.59 16.89
CA ASP A 603 -46.21 -12.49 17.87
C ASP A 603 -47.49 -11.64 17.79
N PRO A 604 -48.50 -11.89 18.66
CA PRO A 604 -49.75 -11.13 18.65
C PRO A 604 -49.61 -9.67 19.11
N THR A 605 -48.43 -9.26 19.62
CA THR A 605 -48.21 -7.92 20.23
C THR A 605 -47.28 -7.02 19.41
N ARG A 606 -47.07 -7.34 18.13
CA ARG A 606 -46.07 -6.69 17.26
C ARG A 606 -46.26 -5.16 17.08
N TYR A 607 -47.49 -4.68 17.23
CA TYR A 607 -47.87 -3.26 17.16
C TYR A 607 -48.41 -2.72 18.51
N ASP A 608 -48.23 -3.46 19.59
CA ASP A 608 -48.60 -2.99 20.93
C ASP A 608 -47.44 -2.18 21.52
N HIS A 609 -47.58 -0.84 21.47
CA HIS A 609 -46.60 0.12 21.95
C HIS A 609 -46.87 0.60 23.38
N ALA A 610 -47.82 0.00 24.11
CA ALA A 610 -48.26 0.50 25.42
C ALA A 610 -47.16 0.58 26.51
N TRP A 611 -46.01 -0.07 26.28
CA TRP A 611 -44.87 -0.13 27.20
C TRP A 611 -43.60 0.57 26.68
N ASP A 612 -43.64 1.19 25.49
CA ASP A 612 -42.46 1.82 24.87
C ASP A 612 -42.35 3.29 25.29
N SER A 613 -41.70 3.53 26.44
CA SER A 613 -41.62 4.84 27.09
C SER A 613 -40.91 5.92 26.26
N ASP A 614 -40.03 5.52 25.35
CA ASP A 614 -39.24 6.45 24.53
C ASP A 614 -40.07 7.02 23.37
N LEU A 615 -40.91 6.20 22.72
CA LEU A 615 -41.86 6.68 21.71
C LEU A 615 -42.91 7.59 22.35
N LEU A 616 -43.43 7.21 23.53
CA LEU A 616 -44.34 8.06 24.29
C LEU A 616 -43.68 9.38 24.71
N ARG A 617 -42.40 9.37 25.09
CA ARG A 617 -41.64 10.60 25.38
C ARG A 617 -41.45 11.48 24.14
N GLU A 618 -41.01 10.91 23.02
CA GLU A 618 -40.83 11.66 21.77
C GLU A 618 -42.15 12.27 21.27
N GLU A 619 -43.26 11.54 21.39
CA GLU A 619 -44.60 12.01 21.03
C GLU A 619 -45.09 13.12 21.97
N PHE A 620 -44.80 13.00 23.28
CA PHE A 620 -45.12 14.01 24.29
C PHE A 620 -44.26 15.28 24.14
N GLU A 621 -42.96 15.14 23.84
CA GLU A 621 -42.06 16.27 23.58
C GLU A 621 -42.39 16.96 22.25
N GLY A 622 -42.73 16.19 21.21
CA GLY A 622 -43.16 16.69 19.90
C GLY A 622 -44.49 17.46 19.94
N ASN A 623 -45.45 17.02 20.75
CA ASN A 623 -46.72 17.74 20.95
C ASN A 623 -46.53 19.03 21.76
N ASN A 624 -45.67 19.03 22.78
CA ASN A 624 -45.34 20.25 23.55
C ASN A 624 -44.63 21.32 22.70
N LEU A 625 -43.82 20.90 21.71
CA LEU A 625 -43.19 21.82 20.76
C LEU A 625 -44.20 22.43 19.79
N LYS A 626 -45.19 21.65 19.34
CA LYS A 626 -46.29 22.15 18.48
C LYS A 626 -47.19 23.14 19.21
N GLU A 627 -47.53 22.90 20.47
CA GLU A 627 -48.32 23.84 21.30
C GLU A 627 -47.59 25.16 21.58
N LYS A 628 -46.25 25.15 21.71
CA LYS A 628 -45.48 26.40 21.83
C LYS A 628 -45.40 27.22 20.54
N THR A 629 -45.59 26.61 19.37
CA THR A 629 -45.57 27.31 18.08
C THR A 629 -46.95 27.78 17.60
N SER A 630 -48.04 27.34 18.23
CA SER A 630 -49.42 27.70 17.87
C SER A 630 -50.04 28.77 18.79
N ALA A 631 -49.29 29.32 19.74
CA ALA A 631 -49.72 30.49 20.50
C ALA A 631 -49.79 31.72 19.55
N PRO A 632 -50.96 32.36 19.34
CA PRO A 632 -51.03 33.59 18.56
C PRO A 632 -50.27 34.70 19.29
N LYS A 633 -49.52 35.49 18.52
CA LYS A 633 -48.76 36.66 18.97
C LYS A 633 -49.61 37.65 19.77
#